data_AF-E9EWV6-F1
#
_entry.id   AF-E9EWV6-F1
#
_cell.length_a   1.000
_cell.length_b   1.000
_cell.length_c   1.000
_cell.angle_alpha   90.00
_cell.angle_beta   90.00
_cell.angle_gamma   90.00
#
_symmetry.space_group_name_H-M   'P 1'
#
loop_
_entity.id
_entity.type
_entity.pdbx_description
1 polymer ?
#
loop_
_entity_poly.entity_id
_entity_poly.type
_entity_poly.pdbx_seq_one_letter_code
_entity_poly.pdbx_strand_id
1 'polypeptide(L)'
;MATSLVSWIPQHYKYAFEACALASLNNGVGNGNHFEKQALGKYTKALSTTFAALRDPEVAKEDATLAAVLLLGLFENITAKTMGMLAWGSHIEGAIQLAKARGRKQLQTKVGLNMFIAVRTQMIIHSLSTSKSPGMDVSWWIEDAVRDRHASECQRLCIKVGELRGEANRLLTTVPRTPDNMEIVIDMIRRCQAQDQACASWCKNLPDYFQCKTATWEDNVPNGDYTKAEVYPGRVDVYNDLWVATIWNMLRCGRIILNSIIVRCAAWVCAPVDYRTTPEYANAARTTVDIVTDVISSVPYQLGWFSKRRDLLERANLSTFACGEDDSSKGLSGYFMTWPLAFIHSLDYLTDSQRTWVRGRLQYIGSQLGVRYALLLTQLNIRIPSMLIFRDGLITRPFGIPGDFERQASKASRPTPSFYASPLVPQHETAEKAKLDQEAASVFTKAMKPSNNVDERRTKTWLEFQHVTTTTI
;
A
#
# COMPACT_ATOMS: atom_id res chain seq x y z
N MET A 1 41.52 -1.59 -36.76
CA MET A 1 41.42 -1.64 -35.29
C MET A 1 39.96 -1.64 -34.91
N ALA A 2 39.36 -2.82 -34.78
CA ALA A 2 38.03 -2.98 -34.20
C ALA A 2 38.24 -3.34 -32.73
N THR A 3 38.28 -2.34 -31.86
CA THR A 3 38.29 -2.56 -30.41
C THR A 3 36.91 -3.04 -30.00
N SER A 4 36.87 -4.23 -29.39
CA SER A 4 35.67 -4.81 -28.82
C SER A 4 35.15 -3.91 -27.70
N LEU A 5 34.08 -3.17 -27.95
CA LEU A 5 33.27 -2.55 -26.91
C LEU A 5 32.42 -3.64 -26.25
N VAL A 6 33.05 -4.49 -25.45
CA VAL A 6 32.33 -5.21 -24.40
C VAL A 6 31.97 -4.14 -23.39
N SER A 7 30.71 -3.70 -23.37
CA SER A 7 30.21 -2.75 -22.39
C SER A 7 30.46 -3.30 -20.98
N TRP A 8 31.42 -2.72 -20.26
CA TRP A 8 31.75 -3.15 -18.92
C TRP A 8 30.56 -2.84 -18.00
N ILE A 9 29.99 -3.88 -17.38
CA ILE A 9 28.86 -3.72 -16.46
C ILE A 9 29.39 -3.14 -15.15
N PRO A 10 28.87 -1.98 -14.68
CA PRO A 10 29.32 -1.39 -13.43
C PRO A 10 29.16 -2.34 -12.23
N GLN A 11 30.18 -2.41 -11.38
CA GLN A 11 30.26 -3.42 -10.31
C GLN A 11 29.10 -3.33 -9.31
N HIS A 12 28.67 -2.12 -8.95
CA HIS A 12 27.58 -1.90 -8.01
C HIS A 12 26.26 -2.49 -8.50
N TYR A 13 25.92 -2.25 -9.77
CA TYR A 13 24.77 -2.86 -10.41
C TYR A 13 24.89 -4.40 -10.47
N LYS A 14 26.04 -4.90 -10.92
CA LYS A 14 26.28 -6.35 -11.03
C LYS A 14 26.11 -7.05 -9.68
N TYR A 15 26.71 -6.53 -8.62
CA TYR A 15 26.60 -7.11 -7.29
C TYR A 15 25.18 -7.02 -6.74
N ALA A 16 24.46 -5.91 -6.97
CA ALA A 16 23.07 -5.78 -6.52
C ALA A 16 22.15 -6.77 -7.23
N PHE A 17 22.33 -6.97 -8.54
CA PHE A 17 21.60 -7.95 -9.33
C PHE A 17 21.90 -9.38 -8.87
N GLU A 18 23.17 -9.75 -8.74
CA GLU A 18 23.59 -11.08 -8.26
C GLU A 18 23.07 -11.37 -6.85
N ALA A 19 23.03 -10.36 -5.96
CA ALA A 19 22.46 -10.49 -4.63
C ALA A 19 20.96 -10.84 -4.69
N CYS A 20 20.17 -10.12 -5.49
CA CYS A 20 18.74 -10.39 -5.66
C CYS A 20 18.50 -11.77 -6.27
N ALA A 21 19.25 -12.11 -7.33
CA ALA A 21 19.12 -13.39 -8.03
C ALA A 21 19.41 -14.57 -7.09
N LEU A 22 20.51 -14.53 -6.34
CA LEU A 22 20.87 -15.57 -5.37
C LEU A 22 19.87 -15.65 -4.21
N ALA A 23 19.39 -14.51 -3.71
CA ALA A 23 18.38 -14.49 -2.66
C ALA A 23 17.04 -15.10 -3.13
N SER A 24 16.60 -14.75 -4.34
CA SER A 24 15.39 -15.31 -4.94
C SER A 24 15.55 -16.82 -5.19
N LEU A 25 16.70 -17.25 -5.72
CA LEU A 25 17.00 -18.66 -5.94
C LEU A 25 16.99 -19.44 -4.63
N ASN A 26 17.65 -18.92 -3.58
CA ASN A 26 17.65 -19.52 -2.24
C ASN A 26 16.23 -19.75 -1.71
N ASN A 27 15.32 -18.81 -1.94
CA ASN A 27 13.93 -18.93 -1.51
C ASN A 27 13.17 -20.02 -2.30
N GLY A 28 13.56 -20.31 -3.54
CA GLY A 28 12.94 -21.36 -4.36
C GLY A 28 13.48 -22.78 -4.09
N VAL A 29 14.77 -22.93 -3.79
CA VAL A 29 15.39 -24.27 -3.62
C VAL A 29 15.48 -24.76 -2.17
N GLY A 30 15.12 -23.92 -1.20
CA GLY A 30 15.08 -24.30 0.22
C GLY A 30 16.44 -24.19 0.95
N ASN A 31 16.52 -24.79 2.13
CA ASN A 31 17.68 -24.70 3.04
C ASN A 31 18.77 -25.74 2.71
N GLY A 32 19.99 -25.56 3.23
CA GLY A 32 21.10 -26.52 3.08
C GLY A 32 22.07 -26.22 1.93
N ASN A 33 21.91 -25.08 1.26
CA ASN A 33 22.85 -24.56 0.26
C ASN A 33 23.59 -23.31 0.79
N HIS A 34 24.53 -22.80 -0.01
CA HIS A 34 25.33 -21.62 0.33
C HIS A 34 24.77 -20.31 -0.27
N PHE A 35 23.63 -20.35 -0.97
CA PHE A 35 23.13 -19.20 -1.72
C PHE A 35 22.75 -18.05 -0.80
N GLU A 36 22.17 -18.31 0.36
CA GLU A 36 21.88 -17.26 1.35
C GLU A 36 23.15 -16.47 1.76
N LYS A 37 24.24 -17.19 2.06
CA LYS A 37 25.52 -16.58 2.45
C LYS A 37 26.16 -15.83 1.26
N GLN A 38 26.10 -16.40 0.07
CA GLN A 38 26.60 -15.75 -1.15
C GLN A 38 25.81 -14.50 -1.48
N ALA A 39 24.48 -14.55 -1.42
CA ALA A 39 23.58 -13.43 -1.66
C ALA A 39 23.89 -12.26 -0.70
N LEU A 40 24.06 -12.56 0.59
CA LEU A 40 24.47 -11.56 1.59
C LEU A 40 25.85 -10.98 1.29
N GLY A 41 26.83 -11.81 0.91
CA GLY A 41 28.16 -11.32 0.52
C GLY A 41 28.12 -10.41 -0.71
N LYS A 42 27.26 -10.70 -1.69
CA LYS A 42 27.03 -9.83 -2.86
C LYS A 42 26.31 -8.55 -2.46
N TYR A 43 25.32 -8.62 -1.58
CA TYR A 43 24.62 -7.46 -1.06
C TYR A 43 25.56 -6.47 -0.35
N THR A 44 26.43 -6.95 0.53
CA THR A 44 27.42 -6.10 1.21
C THR A 44 28.40 -5.43 0.23
N LYS A 45 28.85 -6.17 -0.80
CA LYS A 45 29.68 -5.59 -1.87
C LYS A 45 28.92 -4.55 -2.67
N ALA A 46 27.65 -4.82 -2.98
CA ALA A 46 26.77 -3.89 -3.69
C ALA A 46 26.58 -2.59 -2.90
N LEU A 47 26.32 -2.66 -1.59
CA LEU A 47 26.22 -1.48 -0.72
C LEU A 47 27.51 -0.65 -0.76
N SER A 48 28.68 -1.28 -0.55
CA SER A 48 29.97 -0.59 -0.52
C SER A 48 30.29 0.08 -1.86
N THR A 49 30.11 -0.64 -2.98
CA THR A 49 30.40 -0.11 -4.32
C THR A 49 29.37 0.93 -4.77
N THR A 50 28.09 0.77 -4.41
CA THR A 50 27.07 1.82 -4.66
C THR A 50 27.40 3.08 -3.89
N PHE A 51 27.80 2.96 -2.62
CA PHE A 51 28.22 4.12 -1.82
C PHE A 51 29.44 4.84 -2.41
N ALA A 52 30.41 4.10 -2.96
CA ALA A 52 31.53 4.70 -3.69
C ALA A 52 31.05 5.40 -4.98
N ALA A 53 30.17 4.78 -5.76
CA ALA A 53 29.60 5.35 -6.97
C ALA A 53 28.81 6.65 -6.70
N LEU A 54 28.11 6.74 -5.57
CA LEU A 54 27.36 7.93 -5.15
C LEU A 54 28.24 9.13 -4.79
N ARG A 55 29.53 8.92 -4.53
CA ARG A 55 30.49 10.01 -4.24
C ARG A 55 31.01 10.69 -5.50
N ASP A 56 30.93 10.02 -6.65
CA ASP A 56 31.28 10.59 -7.95
C ASP A 56 30.02 11.23 -8.57
N PRO A 57 30.02 12.55 -8.82
CA PRO A 57 28.85 13.26 -9.33
C PRO A 57 28.33 12.78 -10.69
N GLU A 58 29.18 12.18 -11.53
CA GLU A 58 28.80 11.69 -12.85
C GLU A 58 28.34 10.24 -12.77
N VAL A 59 29.08 9.38 -12.07
CA VAL A 59 28.68 7.98 -11.87
C VAL A 59 27.37 7.87 -11.07
N ALA A 60 27.13 8.79 -10.13
CA ALA A 60 25.87 8.85 -9.38
C ALA A 60 24.64 9.02 -10.29
N LYS A 61 24.78 9.67 -11.46
CA LYS A 61 23.68 9.94 -12.39
C LYS A 61 23.46 8.80 -13.41
N GLU A 62 24.32 7.79 -13.42
CA GLU A 62 24.19 6.66 -14.35
C GLU A 62 22.96 5.79 -14.05
N ASP A 63 22.41 5.20 -15.10
CA ASP A 63 21.31 4.23 -15.03
C ASP A 63 21.66 3.05 -14.10
N ALA A 64 22.91 2.57 -14.17
CA ALA A 64 23.39 1.48 -13.33
C ALA A 64 23.33 1.81 -11.83
N THR A 65 23.58 3.06 -11.45
CA THR A 65 23.58 3.49 -10.04
C THR A 65 22.17 3.54 -9.48
N LEU A 66 21.23 4.15 -10.21
CA LEU A 66 19.83 4.14 -9.79
C LEU A 66 19.25 2.71 -9.80
N ALA A 67 19.62 1.87 -10.76
CA ALA A 67 19.20 0.46 -10.78
C ALA A 67 19.74 -0.31 -9.57
N ALA A 68 21.00 -0.10 -9.18
CA ALA A 68 21.59 -0.72 -8.00
C ALA A 68 20.83 -0.34 -6.72
N VAL A 69 20.47 0.94 -6.53
CA VAL A 69 19.67 1.40 -5.38
C VAL A 69 18.30 0.70 -5.32
N LEU A 70 17.59 0.61 -6.46
CA LEU A 70 16.30 -0.09 -6.52
C LEU A 70 16.44 -1.60 -6.22
N LEU A 71 17.50 -2.24 -6.72
CA LEU A 71 17.79 -3.65 -6.46
C LEU A 71 18.17 -3.91 -5.00
N LEU A 72 18.89 -2.99 -4.35
CA LEU A 72 19.17 -3.10 -2.91
C LEU A 72 17.87 -3.11 -2.08
N GLY A 73 16.93 -2.23 -2.40
CA GLY A 73 15.59 -2.25 -1.79
C GLY A 73 14.80 -3.53 -2.12
N LEU A 74 14.93 -4.07 -3.32
CA LEU A 74 14.32 -5.35 -3.69
C LEU A 74 14.92 -6.54 -2.91
N PHE A 75 16.24 -6.57 -2.72
CA PHE A 75 16.92 -7.60 -1.94
C PHE A 75 16.39 -7.69 -0.51
N GLU A 76 16.17 -6.53 0.12
CA GLU A 76 15.61 -6.46 1.48
C GLU A 76 14.16 -7.00 1.53
N ASN A 77 13.37 -6.75 0.48
CA ASN A 77 12.03 -7.31 0.35
C ASN A 77 12.04 -8.85 0.16
N ILE A 78 12.98 -9.37 -0.63
CA ILE A 78 13.15 -10.82 -0.86
C ILE A 78 13.59 -11.53 0.43
N THR A 79 14.51 -10.94 1.18
CA THR A 79 15.17 -11.63 2.31
C THR A 79 14.52 -11.37 3.66
N ALA A 80 13.85 -10.23 3.84
CA ALA A 80 13.30 -9.76 5.12
C ALA A 80 14.30 -9.73 6.28
N LYS A 81 15.61 -9.65 5.98
CA LYS A 81 16.68 -9.74 6.99
C LYS A 81 16.88 -8.46 7.79
N THR A 82 16.52 -7.32 7.22
CA THR A 82 16.52 -6.05 7.93
C THR A 82 15.14 -5.85 8.53
N MET A 83 15.05 -5.91 9.87
CA MET A 83 13.82 -5.61 10.60
C MET A 83 13.51 -4.11 10.47
N GLY A 84 12.77 -3.75 9.42
CA GLY A 84 12.25 -2.40 9.29
C GLY A 84 11.56 -2.13 7.97
N MET A 85 10.31 -1.69 8.04
CA MET A 85 9.60 -0.94 6.99
C MET A 85 10.41 0.29 6.51
N LEU A 86 11.43 0.70 7.28
CA LEU A 86 12.38 1.79 7.02
C LEU A 86 13.38 1.50 5.89
N ALA A 87 13.76 0.23 5.67
CA ALA A 87 14.86 -0.09 4.76
C ALA A 87 14.44 0.09 3.29
N TRP A 88 13.28 -0.44 2.90
CA TRP A 88 12.68 -0.14 1.60
C TRP A 88 12.42 1.37 1.43
N GLY A 89 11.87 2.04 2.45
CA GLY A 89 11.56 3.47 2.40
C GLY A 89 12.81 4.34 2.13
N SER A 90 13.94 4.06 2.77
CA SER A 90 15.17 4.83 2.58
C SER A 90 15.77 4.64 1.18
N HIS A 91 15.70 3.44 0.60
CA HIS A 91 16.11 3.22 -0.79
C HIS A 91 15.21 3.98 -1.78
N ILE A 92 13.90 4.05 -1.52
CA ILE A 92 12.98 4.85 -2.36
C ILE A 92 13.29 6.35 -2.22
N GLU A 93 13.53 6.85 -1.02
CA GLU A 93 13.96 8.24 -0.80
C GLU A 93 15.27 8.55 -1.54
N GLY A 94 16.27 7.66 -1.48
CA GLY A 94 17.51 7.78 -2.24
C GLY A 94 17.29 7.78 -3.76
N ALA A 95 16.45 6.87 -4.26
CA ALA A 95 16.09 6.78 -5.66
C ALA A 95 15.40 8.05 -6.18
N ILE A 96 14.54 8.67 -5.36
CA ILE A 96 13.92 9.97 -5.66
C ILE A 96 14.99 11.06 -5.82
N GLN A 97 15.99 11.13 -4.93
CA GLN A 97 17.07 12.12 -5.04
C GLN A 97 17.94 11.90 -6.28
N LEU A 98 18.22 10.64 -6.63
CA LEU A 98 18.93 10.31 -7.87
C LEU A 98 18.13 10.69 -9.11
N ALA A 99 16.83 10.39 -9.14
CA ALA A 99 15.96 10.80 -10.25
C ALA A 99 15.96 12.34 -10.41
N LYS A 100 15.98 13.10 -9.30
CA LYS A 100 16.15 14.56 -9.33
C LYS A 100 17.48 14.99 -9.92
N ALA A 101 18.58 14.44 -9.41
CA ALA A 101 19.94 14.79 -9.83
C ALA A 101 20.21 14.48 -11.32
N ARG A 102 19.59 13.42 -11.86
CA ARG A 102 19.64 13.05 -13.28
C ARG A 102 18.88 14.03 -14.18
N GLY A 103 17.91 14.76 -13.64
CA GLY A 103 17.12 15.75 -14.37
C GLY A 103 16.33 15.17 -15.54
N ARG A 104 15.86 16.04 -16.45
CA ARG A 104 15.02 15.64 -17.59
C ARG A 104 15.75 14.83 -18.67
N LYS A 105 17.08 14.91 -18.74
CA LYS A 105 17.89 14.18 -19.75
C LYS A 105 17.64 12.66 -19.70
N GLN A 106 17.34 12.10 -18.52
CA GLN A 106 17.03 10.67 -18.38
C GLN A 106 15.80 10.23 -19.18
N LEU A 107 14.89 11.15 -19.52
CA LEU A 107 13.67 10.83 -20.26
C LEU A 107 13.91 10.64 -21.76
N GLN A 108 15.10 11.02 -22.26
CA GLN A 108 15.47 10.92 -23.67
C GLN A 108 15.82 9.48 -24.08
N THR A 109 16.14 8.61 -23.13
CA THR A 109 16.43 7.20 -23.39
C THR A 109 15.29 6.32 -22.89
N LYS A 110 15.04 5.21 -23.58
CA LYS A 110 14.01 4.23 -23.17
C LYS A 110 14.27 3.67 -21.77
N VAL A 111 15.54 3.39 -21.44
CA VAL A 111 15.94 2.85 -20.13
C VAL A 111 15.73 3.90 -19.03
N GLY A 112 16.22 5.12 -19.24
CA GLY A 112 16.07 6.20 -18.28
C GLY A 112 14.61 6.58 -18.04
N LEU A 113 13.76 6.63 -19.07
CA LEU A 113 12.32 6.84 -18.94
C LEU A 113 11.65 5.72 -18.13
N ASN A 114 11.94 4.45 -18.43
CA ASN A 114 11.38 3.32 -17.69
C ASN A 114 11.78 3.34 -16.21
N MET A 115 13.04 3.65 -15.91
CA MET A 115 13.53 3.80 -14.54
C MET A 115 12.85 4.97 -13.83
N PHE A 116 12.67 6.10 -14.51
CA PHE A 116 11.96 7.26 -13.97
C PHE A 116 10.52 6.91 -13.60
N ILE A 117 9.80 6.19 -14.47
CA ILE A 117 8.43 5.72 -14.21
C ILE A 117 8.40 4.73 -13.03
N ALA A 118 9.40 3.85 -12.92
CA ALA A 118 9.52 2.91 -11.80
C ALA A 118 9.73 3.66 -10.47
N VAL A 119 10.66 4.63 -10.43
CA VAL A 119 10.89 5.49 -9.25
C VAL A 119 9.63 6.26 -8.90
N ARG A 120 8.95 6.87 -9.88
CA ARG A 120 7.69 7.59 -9.68
C ARG A 120 6.62 6.69 -9.06
N THR A 121 6.48 5.47 -9.54
CA THR A 121 5.51 4.51 -8.99
C THR A 121 5.84 4.16 -7.54
N GLN A 122 7.11 3.87 -7.24
CA GLN A 122 7.54 3.58 -5.86
C GLN A 122 7.40 4.80 -4.94
N MET A 123 7.69 6.00 -5.42
CA MET A 123 7.49 7.26 -4.69
C MET A 123 6.02 7.44 -4.30
N ILE A 124 5.08 7.18 -5.20
CA ILE A 124 3.64 7.29 -4.92
C ILE A 124 3.27 6.29 -3.82
N ILE A 125 3.65 5.02 -3.96
CA ILE A 125 3.39 3.98 -2.95
C ILE A 125 3.99 4.37 -1.59
N HIS A 126 5.22 4.90 -1.59
CA HIS A 126 5.90 5.38 -0.39
C HIS A 126 5.14 6.56 0.26
N SER A 127 4.71 7.54 -0.53
CA SER A 127 3.93 8.68 -0.05
C SER A 127 2.59 8.25 0.56
N LEU A 128 1.88 7.36 -0.16
CA LEU A 128 0.64 6.75 0.31
C LEU A 128 0.84 5.86 1.54
N SER A 129 2.05 5.39 1.85
CA SER A 129 2.31 4.55 3.03
C SER A 129 2.73 5.36 4.25
N THR A 130 3.61 6.35 4.04
CA THR A 130 4.28 7.10 5.11
C THR A 130 3.57 8.40 5.48
N SER A 131 2.61 8.85 4.66
CA SER A 131 2.02 10.19 4.79
C SER A 131 3.01 11.34 4.55
N LYS A 132 4.19 11.04 4.01
CA LYS A 132 5.10 12.07 3.49
C LYS A 132 4.63 12.46 2.10
N SER A 133 4.49 13.76 1.85
CA SER A 133 4.18 14.25 0.50
C SER A 133 5.26 13.80 -0.48
N PRO A 134 4.93 13.50 -1.75
CA PRO A 134 5.93 13.36 -2.79
C PRO A 134 6.78 14.64 -2.79
N GLY A 135 8.11 14.49 -2.83
CA GLY A 135 8.97 15.66 -2.93
C GLY A 135 8.82 16.27 -4.33
N MET A 136 8.58 17.59 -4.39
CA MET A 136 8.31 18.38 -5.62
C MET A 136 6.90 18.25 -6.19
N ASP A 137 6.56 19.22 -7.03
CA ASP A 137 5.26 19.36 -7.67
C ASP A 137 4.92 18.22 -8.64
N VAL A 138 3.62 17.95 -8.80
CA VAL A 138 3.10 16.90 -9.68
C VAL A 138 3.52 17.09 -11.15
N SER A 139 3.65 18.35 -11.62
CA SER A 139 4.12 18.69 -12.97
C SER A 139 5.50 18.10 -13.23
N TRP A 140 6.40 18.25 -12.25
CA TRP A 140 7.74 17.70 -12.33
C TRP A 140 7.69 16.18 -12.50
N TRP A 141 6.79 15.47 -11.85
CA TRP A 141 6.76 14.02 -11.97
C TRP A 141 6.07 13.49 -13.22
N ILE A 142 5.16 14.23 -13.85
CA ILE A 142 4.24 13.64 -14.83
C ILE A 142 4.44 14.16 -16.26
N GLU A 143 4.58 15.47 -16.47
CA GLU A 143 4.34 16.12 -17.77
C GLU A 143 5.20 15.57 -18.92
N ASP A 144 6.49 15.40 -18.68
CA ASP A 144 7.45 14.98 -19.71
C ASP A 144 7.66 13.45 -19.74
N ALA A 145 7.02 12.70 -18.84
CA ALA A 145 7.29 11.29 -18.59
C ALA A 145 6.03 10.42 -18.76
N VAL A 146 5.33 10.62 -19.88
CA VAL A 146 4.10 9.91 -20.23
C VAL A 146 4.41 8.78 -21.20
N ARG A 147 4.32 7.53 -20.72
CA ARG A 147 4.33 6.34 -21.59
C ARG A 147 2.93 5.91 -21.99
N ASP A 148 1.99 6.02 -21.05
CA ASP A 148 0.57 5.76 -21.22
C ASP A 148 -0.19 6.87 -20.50
N ARG A 149 -1.14 7.50 -21.20
CA ARG A 149 -1.86 8.65 -20.66
C ARG A 149 -2.75 8.30 -19.46
N HIS A 150 -3.37 7.12 -19.47
CA HIS A 150 -4.32 6.69 -18.43
C HIS A 150 -3.58 6.32 -17.14
N ALA A 151 -2.43 5.67 -17.26
CA ALA A 151 -1.57 5.42 -16.11
C ALA A 151 -0.97 6.71 -15.53
N SER A 152 -0.54 7.65 -16.38
CA SER A 152 -0.07 8.97 -15.93
C SER A 152 -1.16 9.76 -15.23
N GLU A 153 -2.40 9.71 -15.72
CA GLU A 153 -3.56 10.32 -15.07
C GLU A 153 -3.83 9.70 -13.69
N CYS A 154 -3.84 8.36 -13.59
CA CYS A 154 -3.94 7.67 -12.30
C CYS A 154 -2.83 8.09 -11.33
N GLN A 155 -1.59 8.16 -11.80
CA GLN A 155 -0.45 8.55 -10.98
C GLN A 155 -0.58 10.00 -10.49
N ARG A 156 -1.06 10.92 -11.33
CA ARG A 156 -1.37 12.30 -10.94
C ARG A 156 -2.41 12.35 -9.83
N LEU A 157 -3.48 11.58 -9.96
CA LEU A 157 -4.52 11.47 -8.92
C LEU A 157 -3.94 10.94 -7.61
N CYS A 158 -3.11 9.88 -7.65
CA CYS A 158 -2.50 9.30 -6.45
C CYS A 158 -1.46 10.22 -5.81
N ILE A 159 -0.71 11.04 -6.58
CA ILE A 159 0.16 12.08 -6.04
C ILE A 159 -0.66 13.07 -5.21
N LYS A 160 -1.81 13.52 -5.73
CA LYS A 160 -2.70 14.43 -5.01
C LYS A 160 -3.26 13.82 -3.72
N VAL A 161 -3.55 12.52 -3.72
CA VAL A 161 -3.92 11.78 -2.50
C VAL A 161 -2.78 11.82 -1.46
N GLY A 162 -1.54 11.63 -1.90
CA GLY A 162 -0.35 11.73 -1.03
C GLY A 162 -0.19 13.11 -0.39
N GLU A 163 -0.38 14.18 -1.17
CA GLU A 163 -0.38 15.56 -0.68
C GLU A 163 -1.47 15.79 0.37
N LEU A 164 -2.72 15.42 0.06
CA LEU A 164 -3.87 15.56 0.97
C LEU A 164 -3.64 14.78 2.27
N ARG A 165 -3.05 13.58 2.19
CA ARG A 165 -2.72 12.78 3.37
C ARG A 165 -1.69 13.46 4.26
N GLY A 166 -0.63 14.03 3.67
CA GLY A 166 0.37 14.77 4.43
C GLY A 166 -0.19 16.02 5.08
N GLU A 167 -1.01 16.77 4.34
CA GLU A 167 -1.68 17.97 4.85
C GLU A 167 -2.66 17.65 5.97
N ALA A 168 -3.52 16.64 5.80
CA ALA A 168 -4.47 16.20 6.82
C ALA A 168 -3.76 15.69 8.09
N ASN A 169 -2.65 14.97 7.96
CA ASN A 169 -1.86 14.55 9.13
C ASN A 169 -1.32 15.74 9.91
N ARG A 170 -0.79 16.76 9.24
CA ARG A 170 -0.33 17.98 9.90
C ARG A 170 -1.50 18.69 10.56
N LEU A 171 -2.57 18.94 9.81
CA LEU A 171 -3.77 19.64 10.27
C LEU A 171 -4.35 19.02 11.54
N LEU A 172 -4.58 17.71 11.55
CA LEU A 172 -5.23 17.01 12.66
C LEU A 172 -4.35 16.86 13.90
N THR A 173 -3.03 17.05 13.78
CA THR A 173 -2.08 16.92 14.90
C THR A 173 -1.57 18.27 15.42
N THR A 174 -1.61 19.35 14.64
CA THR A 174 -1.03 20.63 15.07
C THR A 174 -2.07 21.69 15.42
N VAL A 175 -3.29 21.58 14.92
CA VAL A 175 -4.26 22.68 14.98
C VAL A 175 -5.21 22.51 16.18
N PRO A 176 -5.41 23.55 17.02
CA PRO A 176 -6.34 23.47 18.14
C PRO A 176 -7.78 23.51 17.64
N ARG A 177 -8.68 22.90 18.41
CA ARG A 177 -10.10 22.83 18.03
C ARG A 177 -10.84 24.12 18.37
N THR A 178 -10.97 24.99 17.37
CA THR A 178 -11.73 26.25 17.40
C THR A 178 -12.75 26.29 16.25
N PRO A 179 -13.77 27.16 16.27
CA PRO A 179 -14.72 27.32 15.16
C PRO A 179 -14.04 27.57 13.80
N ASP A 180 -13.05 28.48 13.75
CA ASP A 180 -12.33 28.79 12.52
C ASP A 180 -11.54 27.58 11.99
N ASN A 181 -10.91 26.82 12.89
CA ASN A 181 -10.16 25.63 12.51
C ASN A 181 -11.07 24.46 12.13
N MET A 182 -12.30 24.41 12.65
CA MET A 182 -13.31 23.44 12.22
C MET A 182 -13.67 23.64 10.75
N GLU A 183 -13.82 24.89 10.29
CA GLU A 183 -14.05 25.16 8.86
C GLU A 183 -12.90 24.69 7.97
N ILE A 184 -11.65 24.84 8.42
CA ILE A 184 -10.47 24.30 7.69
C ILE A 184 -10.52 22.77 7.59
N VAL A 185 -10.91 22.08 8.67
CA VAL A 185 -11.03 20.61 8.67
C VAL A 185 -12.23 20.15 7.83
N ILE A 186 -13.33 20.90 7.81
CA ILE A 186 -14.47 20.65 6.92
C ILE A 186 -14.07 20.85 5.45
N ASP A 187 -13.27 21.87 5.14
CA ASP A 187 -12.72 22.05 3.79
C ASP A 187 -11.86 20.86 3.36
N MET A 188 -11.03 20.32 4.26
CA MET A 188 -10.27 19.09 4.01
C MET A 188 -11.17 17.90 3.63
N ILE A 189 -12.34 17.75 4.27
CA ILE A 189 -13.34 16.73 3.91
C ILE A 189 -13.82 16.95 2.47
N ARG A 190 -14.24 18.18 2.12
CA ARG A 190 -14.74 18.53 0.77
C ARG A 190 -13.67 18.26 -0.31
N ARG A 191 -12.42 18.62 -0.05
CA ARG A 191 -11.29 18.37 -0.95
C ARG A 191 -11.02 16.88 -1.15
N CYS A 192 -11.10 16.08 -0.08
CA CYS A 192 -10.96 14.63 -0.18
C CYS A 192 -12.11 13.98 -0.96
N GLN A 193 -13.35 14.45 -0.77
CA GLN A 193 -14.52 13.98 -1.53
C GLN A 193 -14.40 14.30 -3.02
N ALA A 194 -13.98 15.53 -3.36
CA ALA A 194 -13.75 15.92 -4.74
C ALA A 194 -12.65 15.07 -5.40
N GLN A 195 -11.57 14.79 -4.67
CA GLN A 195 -10.51 13.92 -5.17
C GLN A 195 -10.96 12.46 -5.33
N ASP A 196 -11.79 11.92 -4.42
CA ASP A 196 -12.32 10.56 -4.57
C ASP A 196 -13.25 10.46 -5.78
N GLN A 197 -14.07 11.50 -6.02
CA GLN A 197 -14.92 11.58 -7.20
C GLN A 197 -14.10 11.61 -8.49
N ALA A 198 -12.96 12.31 -8.53
CA ALA A 198 -12.05 12.29 -9.66
C ALA A 198 -11.44 10.90 -9.88
N CYS A 199 -11.02 10.21 -8.82
CA CYS A 199 -10.56 8.82 -8.88
C CYS A 199 -11.65 7.87 -9.39
N ALA A 200 -12.88 8.01 -8.91
CA ALA A 200 -14.02 7.20 -9.34
C ALA A 200 -14.38 7.46 -10.82
N SER A 201 -14.26 8.71 -11.28
CA SER A 201 -14.45 9.07 -12.70
C SER A 201 -13.39 8.41 -13.59
N TRP A 202 -12.12 8.41 -13.15
CA TRP A 202 -11.06 7.70 -13.86
C TRP A 202 -11.40 6.22 -14.05
N CYS A 203 -11.90 5.54 -13.01
CA CYS A 203 -12.27 4.12 -13.11
C CYS A 203 -13.33 3.82 -14.18
N LYS A 204 -14.19 4.80 -14.51
CA LYS A 204 -15.29 4.64 -15.47
C LYS A 204 -14.91 4.99 -16.91
N ASN A 205 -13.85 5.79 -17.10
CA ASN A 205 -13.51 6.41 -18.38
C ASN A 205 -12.19 5.86 -18.95
N LEU A 206 -12.10 4.53 -19.06
CA LEU A 206 -10.90 3.83 -19.51
C LEU A 206 -11.12 3.10 -20.83
N PRO A 207 -10.10 3.03 -21.70
CA PRO A 207 -10.14 2.20 -22.89
C PRO A 207 -10.09 0.72 -22.49
N ASP A 208 -10.58 -0.16 -23.37
CA ASP A 208 -10.74 -1.59 -23.09
C ASP A 208 -9.46 -2.29 -22.61
N TYR A 209 -8.29 -1.89 -23.12
CA TYR A 209 -6.99 -2.46 -22.72
C TYR A 209 -6.57 -2.08 -21.29
N PHE A 210 -7.20 -1.06 -20.71
CA PHE A 210 -6.93 -0.59 -19.35
C PHE A 210 -8.07 -0.92 -18.38
N GLN A 211 -9.18 -1.48 -18.87
CA GLN A 211 -10.31 -1.84 -18.02
C GLN A 211 -10.02 -3.09 -17.18
N CYS A 212 -10.59 -3.10 -15.97
CA CYS A 212 -10.75 -4.29 -15.15
C CYS A 212 -11.98 -5.07 -15.64
N LYS A 213 -11.83 -6.36 -15.95
CA LYS A 213 -12.94 -7.19 -16.42
C LYS A 213 -13.18 -8.34 -15.46
N THR A 214 -14.43 -8.67 -15.19
CA THR A 214 -14.77 -9.87 -14.42
C THR A 214 -14.66 -11.10 -15.32
N ALA A 215 -13.88 -12.09 -14.90
CA ALA A 215 -13.73 -13.34 -15.63
C ALA A 215 -14.70 -14.42 -15.15
N THR A 216 -14.93 -14.52 -13.83
CA THR A 216 -15.80 -15.53 -13.23
C THR A 216 -16.21 -15.16 -11.79
N TRP A 217 -17.05 -15.99 -11.19
CA TRP A 217 -17.39 -15.98 -9.77
C TRP A 217 -17.06 -17.35 -9.17
N GLU A 218 -16.41 -17.36 -8.00
CA GLU A 218 -15.94 -18.57 -7.33
C GLU A 218 -16.31 -18.54 -5.86
N ASP A 219 -16.99 -19.59 -5.36
CA ASP A 219 -17.43 -19.66 -3.96
C ASP A 219 -16.72 -20.75 -3.15
N ASN A 220 -15.84 -21.53 -3.79
CA ASN A 220 -15.22 -22.69 -3.15
C ASN A 220 -14.13 -22.27 -2.13
N VAL A 221 -14.33 -22.64 -0.86
CA VAL A 221 -13.33 -22.54 0.20
C VAL A 221 -12.86 -23.96 0.58
N PRO A 222 -11.65 -24.38 0.19
CA PRO A 222 -11.17 -25.74 0.45
C PRO A 222 -11.20 -26.07 1.95
N ASN A 223 -12.00 -27.07 2.33
CA ASN A 223 -12.21 -27.48 3.73
C ASN A 223 -12.62 -26.35 4.68
N GLY A 224 -13.20 -25.26 4.17
CA GLY A 224 -13.50 -24.05 4.95
C GLY A 224 -12.27 -23.27 5.42
N ASP A 225 -11.07 -23.60 4.94
CA ASP A 225 -9.81 -22.96 5.35
C ASP A 225 -9.49 -21.75 4.44
N TYR A 226 -9.96 -20.58 4.86
CA TYR A 226 -9.68 -19.31 4.19
C TYR A 226 -8.18 -19.00 4.05
N THR A 227 -7.31 -19.53 4.90
CA THR A 227 -5.86 -19.25 4.80
C THR A 227 -5.25 -19.89 3.55
N LYS A 228 -5.83 -21.02 3.10
CA LYS A 228 -5.32 -21.81 1.97
C LYS A 228 -6.05 -21.51 0.66
N ALA A 229 -7.27 -20.99 0.71
CA ALA A 229 -8.06 -20.67 -0.48
C ALA A 229 -7.31 -19.69 -1.41
N GLU A 230 -7.16 -20.05 -2.69
CA GLU A 230 -6.51 -19.19 -3.71
C GLU A 230 -7.37 -17.98 -4.10
N VAL A 231 -8.68 -18.14 -3.98
CA VAL A 231 -9.71 -17.15 -4.28
C VAL A 231 -10.56 -16.96 -3.03
N TYR A 232 -10.89 -15.72 -2.70
CA TYR A 232 -11.91 -15.44 -1.69
C TYR A 232 -13.29 -15.55 -2.36
N PRO A 233 -14.31 -16.12 -1.69
CA PRO A 233 -15.65 -16.25 -2.26
C PRO A 233 -16.16 -14.95 -2.90
N GLY A 234 -16.51 -15.02 -4.18
CA GLY A 234 -17.02 -13.90 -4.96
C GLY A 234 -16.36 -13.71 -6.32
N ARG A 235 -16.27 -12.44 -6.73
CA ARG A 235 -15.85 -12.01 -8.07
C ARG A 235 -14.35 -12.23 -8.29
N VAL A 236 -13.99 -12.71 -9.48
CA VAL A 236 -12.60 -12.82 -9.92
C VAL A 236 -12.38 -11.95 -11.15
N ASP A 237 -11.44 -11.01 -11.04
CA ASP A 237 -11.14 -10.04 -12.08
C ASP A 237 -9.86 -10.39 -12.85
N VAL A 238 -9.82 -9.98 -14.12
CA VAL A 238 -8.68 -10.09 -15.04
C VAL A 238 -8.32 -8.74 -15.62
N TYR A 239 -7.07 -8.62 -16.05
CA TYR A 239 -6.46 -7.40 -16.56
C TYR A 239 -5.65 -7.70 -17.81
N ASN A 240 -5.37 -6.67 -18.60
CA ASN A 240 -4.52 -6.83 -19.79
C ASN A 240 -3.11 -7.31 -19.45
N ASP A 241 -2.53 -6.77 -18.39
CA ASP A 241 -1.26 -7.22 -17.85
C ASP A 241 -1.15 -6.90 -16.34
N LEU A 242 -0.07 -7.41 -15.73
CA LEU A 242 0.24 -7.21 -14.31
C LEU A 242 0.45 -5.73 -13.94
N TRP A 243 0.91 -4.91 -14.88
CA TRP A 243 1.15 -3.50 -14.64
C TRP A 243 -0.17 -2.73 -14.57
N VAL A 244 -1.13 -3.00 -15.46
CA VAL A 244 -2.50 -2.45 -15.38
C VAL A 244 -3.14 -2.79 -14.04
N ALA A 245 -3.07 -4.06 -13.59
CA ALA A 245 -3.59 -4.47 -12.28
C ALA A 245 -2.93 -3.68 -11.12
N THR A 246 -1.64 -3.41 -11.22
CA THR A 246 -0.89 -2.61 -10.23
C THR A 246 -1.35 -1.16 -10.18
N ILE A 247 -1.63 -0.54 -11.34
CA ILE A 247 -2.16 0.83 -11.41
C ILE A 247 -3.56 0.90 -10.79
N TRP A 248 -4.45 -0.05 -11.09
CA TRP A 248 -5.76 -0.15 -10.46
C TRP A 248 -5.67 -0.26 -8.93
N ASN A 249 -4.82 -1.16 -8.43
CA ASN A 249 -4.68 -1.37 -6.99
C ASN A 249 -4.03 -0.19 -6.27
N MET A 250 -3.15 0.55 -6.93
CA MET A 250 -2.62 1.82 -6.43
C MET A 250 -3.73 2.87 -6.26
N LEU A 251 -4.60 3.04 -7.25
CA LEU A 251 -5.73 3.97 -7.15
C LEU A 251 -6.73 3.55 -6.07
N ARG A 252 -7.09 2.26 -6.02
CA ARG A 252 -7.98 1.69 -5.00
C ARG A 252 -7.47 1.99 -3.59
N CYS A 253 -6.19 1.75 -3.32
CA CYS A 253 -5.59 2.12 -2.04
C CYS A 253 -5.62 3.63 -1.78
N GLY A 254 -5.38 4.45 -2.81
CA GLY A 254 -5.52 5.92 -2.72
C GLY A 254 -6.93 6.36 -2.31
N ARG A 255 -7.97 5.76 -2.88
CA ARG A 255 -9.38 6.02 -2.52
C ARG A 255 -9.69 5.64 -1.08
N ILE A 256 -9.19 4.48 -0.61
CA ILE A 256 -9.31 4.09 0.82
C ILE A 256 -8.64 5.10 1.74
N ILE A 257 -7.48 5.66 1.34
CA ILE A 257 -6.79 6.71 2.10
C ILE A 257 -7.66 7.97 2.21
N LEU A 258 -8.28 8.41 1.11
CA LEU A 258 -9.19 9.56 1.13
C LEU A 258 -10.37 9.33 2.09
N ASN A 259 -10.99 8.15 2.04
CA ASN A 259 -12.06 7.76 2.96
C ASN A 259 -11.59 7.77 4.42
N SER A 260 -10.37 7.28 4.69
CA SER A 260 -9.76 7.32 6.02
C SER A 260 -9.55 8.76 6.51
N ILE A 261 -9.08 9.67 5.65
CA ILE A 261 -8.93 11.09 5.98
C ILE A 261 -10.31 11.71 6.31
N ILE A 262 -11.32 11.47 5.47
CA ILE A 262 -12.69 11.96 5.67
C ILE A 262 -13.22 11.54 7.04
N VAL A 263 -13.09 10.25 7.40
CA VAL A 263 -13.55 9.74 8.71
C VAL A 263 -12.78 10.39 9.86
N ARG A 264 -11.46 10.55 9.73
CA ARG A 264 -10.63 11.21 10.76
C ARG A 264 -11.01 12.66 10.96
N CYS A 265 -11.22 13.41 9.88
CA CYS A 265 -11.68 14.79 9.92
C CYS A 265 -13.09 14.88 10.54
N ALA A 266 -14.02 14.01 10.15
CA ALA A 266 -15.36 13.97 10.73
C ALA A 266 -15.31 13.71 12.24
N ALA A 267 -14.50 12.74 12.67
CA ALA A 267 -14.27 12.47 14.09
C ALA A 267 -13.66 13.65 14.84
N TRP A 268 -12.69 14.33 14.23
CA TRP A 268 -12.08 15.51 14.80
C TRP A 268 -13.07 16.67 14.94
N VAL A 269 -14.00 16.85 14.00
CA VAL A 269 -15.01 17.94 14.00
C VAL A 269 -16.18 17.63 14.92
N CYS A 270 -16.70 16.40 14.94
CA CYS A 270 -17.89 16.07 15.73
C CYS A 270 -17.58 15.75 17.20
N ALA A 271 -16.31 15.50 17.57
CA ALA A 271 -15.96 15.16 18.96
C ALA A 271 -16.58 16.13 20.00
N PRO A 272 -17.06 15.65 21.15
CA PRO A 272 -17.02 14.27 21.62
C PRO A 272 -18.15 13.38 21.07
N VAL A 273 -18.97 13.84 20.12
CA VAL A 273 -20.01 13.00 19.50
C VAL A 273 -19.36 11.85 18.72
N ASP A 274 -19.99 10.67 18.75
CA ASP A 274 -19.50 9.51 18.01
C ASP A 274 -19.57 9.76 16.50
N TYR A 275 -18.41 9.75 15.85
CA TYR A 275 -18.28 9.97 14.42
C TYR A 275 -18.98 8.89 13.58
N ARG A 276 -19.27 7.72 14.17
CA ARG A 276 -19.97 6.64 13.46
C ARG A 276 -21.42 6.99 13.11
N THR A 277 -21.99 8.01 13.75
CA THR A 277 -23.34 8.50 13.42
C THR A 277 -23.35 9.51 12.28
N THR A 278 -22.18 9.88 11.73
CA THR A 278 -22.06 10.88 10.66
C THR A 278 -22.32 10.27 9.28
N PRO A 279 -22.90 11.02 8.34
CA PRO A 279 -23.03 10.57 6.95
C PRO A 279 -21.67 10.35 6.28
N GLU A 280 -20.65 11.11 6.67
CA GLU A 280 -19.26 10.95 6.22
C GLU A 280 -18.74 9.54 6.54
N TYR A 281 -18.93 9.07 7.77
CA TYR A 281 -18.55 7.72 8.16
C TYR A 281 -19.34 6.65 7.38
N ALA A 282 -20.67 6.79 7.32
CA ALA A 282 -21.51 5.81 6.63
C ALA A 282 -21.11 5.66 5.14
N ASN A 283 -20.84 6.78 4.46
CA ASN A 283 -20.42 6.77 3.06
C ASN A 283 -19.00 6.23 2.85
N ALA A 284 -18.05 6.67 3.68
CA ALA A 284 -16.66 6.21 3.62
C ALA A 284 -16.54 4.71 3.93
N ALA A 285 -17.31 4.20 4.90
CA ALA A 285 -17.34 2.78 5.24
C ALA A 285 -17.85 1.93 4.07
N ARG A 286 -19.01 2.27 3.47
CA ARG A 286 -19.56 1.54 2.31
C ARG A 286 -18.57 1.52 1.15
N THR A 287 -18.09 2.69 0.75
CA THR A 287 -17.12 2.83 -0.35
C THR A 287 -15.85 2.03 -0.08
N THR A 288 -15.37 2.00 1.17
CA THR A 288 -14.15 1.25 1.51
C THR A 288 -14.36 -0.26 1.46
N VAL A 289 -15.53 -0.77 1.89
CA VAL A 289 -15.89 -2.19 1.77
C VAL A 289 -15.95 -2.63 0.31
N ASP A 290 -16.55 -1.80 -0.56
CA ASP A 290 -16.60 -2.08 -2.01
C ASP A 290 -15.18 -2.12 -2.61
N ILE A 291 -14.33 -1.15 -2.27
CA ILE A 291 -12.95 -1.11 -2.76
C ILE A 291 -12.13 -2.30 -2.22
N VAL A 292 -12.33 -2.71 -0.97
CA VAL A 292 -11.67 -3.92 -0.42
C VAL A 292 -12.06 -5.15 -1.23
N THR A 293 -13.35 -5.29 -1.56
CA THR A 293 -13.85 -6.38 -2.42
C THR A 293 -13.20 -6.34 -3.80
N ASP A 294 -13.06 -5.15 -4.40
CA ASP A 294 -12.37 -4.97 -5.68
C ASP A 294 -10.88 -5.33 -5.63
N VAL A 295 -10.18 -4.99 -4.54
CA VAL A 295 -8.77 -5.39 -4.34
C VAL A 295 -8.67 -6.91 -4.21
N ILE A 296 -9.51 -7.54 -3.39
CA ILE A 296 -9.58 -9.00 -3.23
C ILE A 296 -9.82 -9.71 -4.57
N SER A 297 -10.75 -9.19 -5.38
CA SER A 297 -11.10 -9.75 -6.69
C SER A 297 -9.93 -9.75 -7.69
N SER A 298 -8.95 -8.85 -7.52
CA SER A 298 -7.76 -8.75 -8.37
C SER A 298 -6.64 -9.74 -8.04
N VAL A 299 -6.66 -10.29 -6.82
CA VAL A 299 -5.57 -11.12 -6.29
C VAL A 299 -5.35 -12.41 -7.09
N PRO A 300 -6.38 -13.16 -7.52
CA PRO A 300 -6.17 -14.40 -8.26
C PRO A 300 -5.41 -14.18 -9.57
N TYR A 301 -5.71 -13.09 -10.29
CA TYR A 301 -4.97 -12.72 -11.50
C TYR A 301 -3.50 -12.43 -11.20
N GLN A 302 -3.21 -11.59 -10.20
CA GLN A 302 -1.83 -11.23 -9.90
C GLN A 302 -1.04 -12.40 -9.28
N LEU A 303 -1.68 -13.33 -8.55
CA LEU A 303 -1.00 -14.46 -7.91
C LEU A 303 -0.99 -15.76 -8.74
N GLY A 304 -1.37 -15.70 -10.02
CA GLY A 304 -1.18 -16.79 -10.98
C GLY A 304 -2.27 -17.88 -10.98
N TRP A 305 -3.45 -17.61 -10.42
CA TRP A 305 -4.57 -18.55 -10.39
C TRP A 305 -5.02 -19.00 -11.81
N PHE A 306 -4.82 -18.15 -12.81
CA PHE A 306 -5.16 -18.41 -14.21
C PHE A 306 -4.13 -19.27 -14.95
N SER A 307 -2.94 -19.55 -14.38
CA SER A 307 -1.95 -20.42 -15.04
C SER A 307 -2.52 -21.80 -15.39
N LYS A 308 -3.47 -22.30 -14.57
CA LYS A 308 -4.18 -23.57 -14.75
C LYS A 308 -5.59 -23.42 -15.36
N ARG A 309 -5.99 -22.21 -15.76
CA ARG A 309 -7.36 -21.84 -16.20
C ARG A 309 -7.33 -20.86 -17.39
N ARG A 310 -6.61 -21.25 -18.45
CA ARG A 310 -6.36 -20.38 -19.61
C ARG A 310 -7.63 -20.08 -20.42
N ASP A 311 -8.58 -20.99 -20.41
CA ASP A 311 -9.89 -20.83 -21.05
C ASP A 311 -10.64 -19.59 -20.55
N LEU A 312 -10.46 -19.23 -19.27
CA LEU A 312 -11.05 -18.01 -18.70
C LEU A 312 -10.39 -16.73 -19.22
N LEU A 313 -9.10 -16.77 -19.59
CA LEU A 313 -8.40 -15.63 -20.19
C LEU A 313 -8.81 -15.44 -21.66
N GLU A 314 -8.97 -16.55 -22.39
CA GLU A 314 -9.45 -16.53 -23.78
C GLU A 314 -10.86 -15.93 -23.86
N ARG A 315 -11.78 -16.35 -22.97
CA ARG A 315 -13.13 -15.76 -22.88
C ARG A 315 -13.13 -14.27 -22.57
N ALA A 316 -12.09 -13.77 -21.90
CA ALA A 316 -11.92 -12.35 -21.60
C ALA A 316 -11.24 -11.56 -22.74
N ASN A 317 -10.96 -12.19 -23.89
CA ASN A 317 -10.20 -11.66 -25.02
C ASN A 317 -8.79 -11.18 -24.64
N LEU A 318 -8.14 -11.89 -23.71
CA LEU A 318 -6.76 -11.60 -23.30
C LEU A 318 -5.81 -12.59 -23.94
N SER A 319 -4.70 -12.10 -24.50
CA SER A 319 -3.69 -12.97 -25.10
C SER A 319 -2.96 -13.77 -24.03
N THR A 320 -2.99 -15.09 -24.17
CA THR A 320 -2.07 -15.98 -23.46
C THR A 320 -0.74 -16.07 -24.21
N PHE A 321 0.29 -16.59 -23.55
CA PHE A 321 1.56 -16.89 -24.22
C PHE A 321 1.31 -17.70 -25.51
N ALA A 322 1.84 -17.22 -26.63
CA ALA A 322 1.68 -17.84 -27.95
C ALA A 322 2.30 -19.25 -28.02
N CYS A 323 3.25 -19.55 -27.14
CA CYS A 323 3.82 -20.88 -26.95
C CYS A 323 4.38 -21.03 -25.52
N GLY A 324 4.34 -22.26 -24.99
CA GLY A 324 4.87 -22.63 -23.67
C GLY A 324 3.83 -22.71 -22.54
N GLU A 325 4.24 -23.31 -21.42
CA GLU A 325 3.51 -23.25 -20.16
C GLU A 325 4.15 -22.24 -19.21
N ASP A 326 3.37 -21.26 -18.75
CA ASP A 326 3.83 -20.27 -17.79
C ASP A 326 3.68 -20.80 -16.35
N ASP A 327 4.56 -21.76 -16.04
CA ASP A 327 4.72 -22.36 -14.71
C ASP A 327 5.71 -21.58 -13.83
N SER A 328 6.10 -20.38 -14.27
CA SER A 328 7.07 -19.56 -13.55
C SER A 328 6.48 -19.03 -12.23
N SER A 329 7.28 -19.09 -11.16
CA SER A 329 6.89 -18.53 -9.87
C SER A 329 6.64 -17.03 -10.00
N LYS A 330 5.46 -16.57 -9.57
CA LYS A 330 5.01 -15.18 -9.69
C LYS A 330 5.64 -14.23 -8.65
N GLY A 331 6.94 -14.37 -8.38
CA GLY A 331 7.67 -13.59 -7.37
C GLY A 331 7.48 -12.08 -7.53
N LEU A 332 7.60 -11.58 -8.76
CA LEU A 332 7.39 -10.15 -9.07
C LEU A 332 5.94 -9.70 -8.82
N SER A 333 4.96 -10.50 -9.20
CA SER A 333 3.55 -10.18 -8.96
C SER A 333 3.20 -10.23 -7.47
N GLY A 334 3.78 -11.20 -6.74
CA GLY A 334 3.70 -11.28 -5.29
C GLY A 334 4.29 -10.03 -4.62
N TYR A 335 5.43 -9.53 -5.11
CA TYR A 335 6.00 -8.27 -4.65
C TYR A 335 5.04 -7.09 -4.86
N PHE A 336 4.44 -6.95 -6.05
CA PHE A 336 3.45 -5.89 -6.30
C PHE A 336 2.17 -6.02 -5.44
N MET A 337 1.73 -7.24 -5.15
CA MET A 337 0.53 -7.50 -4.34
C MET A 337 0.79 -7.41 -2.82
N THR A 338 2.05 -7.43 -2.39
CA THR A 338 2.42 -7.36 -0.97
C THR A 338 1.89 -6.09 -0.31
N TRP A 339 2.08 -4.93 -0.96
CA TRP A 339 1.62 -3.64 -0.41
C TRP A 339 0.09 -3.51 -0.36
N PRO A 340 -0.68 -3.76 -1.44
CA PRO A 340 -2.14 -3.69 -1.39
C PRO A 340 -2.75 -4.62 -0.34
N LEU A 341 -2.27 -5.87 -0.22
CA LEU A 341 -2.77 -6.82 0.78
C LEU A 341 -2.47 -6.37 2.20
N ALA A 342 -1.23 -5.95 2.47
CA ALA A 342 -0.87 -5.43 3.78
C ALA A 342 -1.67 -4.17 4.15
N PHE A 343 -1.93 -3.32 3.15
CA PHE A 343 -2.74 -2.12 3.31
C PHE A 343 -4.18 -2.47 3.71
N ILE A 344 -4.88 -3.34 2.97
CA ILE A 344 -6.25 -3.73 3.34
C ILE A 344 -6.29 -4.54 4.65
N HIS A 345 -5.28 -5.38 4.93
CA HIS A 345 -5.16 -6.11 6.21
C HIS A 345 -5.12 -5.16 7.42
N SER A 346 -4.70 -3.90 7.24
CA SER A 346 -4.64 -2.90 8.30
C SER A 346 -5.96 -2.15 8.55
N LEU A 347 -7.00 -2.39 7.76
CA LEU A 347 -8.26 -1.65 7.85
C LEU A 347 -9.22 -2.24 8.89
N ASP A 348 -10.07 -1.38 9.44
CA ASP A 348 -11.17 -1.74 10.34
C ASP A 348 -12.35 -2.39 9.60
N TYR A 349 -12.39 -2.27 8.28
CA TYR A 349 -13.56 -2.63 7.46
C TYR A 349 -13.59 -4.07 6.94
N LEU A 350 -12.58 -4.88 7.25
CA LEU A 350 -12.53 -6.29 6.81
C LEU A 350 -13.31 -7.17 7.78
N THR A 351 -14.09 -8.09 7.23
CA THR A 351 -14.63 -9.23 7.99
C THR A 351 -13.49 -10.15 8.46
N ASP A 352 -13.76 -11.00 9.46
CA ASP A 352 -12.77 -11.95 9.96
C ASP A 352 -12.33 -12.97 8.89
N SER A 353 -13.25 -13.41 8.03
CA SER A 353 -12.95 -14.29 6.91
C SER A 353 -12.04 -13.61 5.88
N GLN A 354 -12.34 -12.37 5.48
CA GLN A 354 -11.50 -11.58 4.58
C GLN A 354 -10.11 -11.37 5.17
N ARG A 355 -10.02 -10.99 6.45
CA ARG A 355 -8.74 -10.76 7.13
C ARG A 355 -7.91 -12.04 7.21
N THR A 356 -8.54 -13.17 7.52
CA THR A 356 -7.90 -14.49 7.54
C THR A 356 -7.38 -14.88 6.16
N TRP A 357 -8.19 -14.66 5.12
CA TRP A 357 -7.81 -14.93 3.74
C TRP A 357 -6.65 -14.04 3.27
N VAL A 358 -6.72 -12.72 3.49
CA VAL A 358 -5.65 -11.77 3.15
C VAL A 358 -4.34 -12.16 3.85
N ARG A 359 -4.40 -12.54 5.13
CA ARG A 359 -3.24 -13.05 5.86
C ARG A 359 -2.67 -14.31 5.21
N GLY A 360 -3.53 -15.26 4.83
CA GLY A 360 -3.12 -16.46 4.10
C GLY A 360 -2.45 -16.15 2.75
N ARG A 361 -2.94 -15.16 2.01
CA ARG A 361 -2.32 -14.72 0.76
C ARG A 361 -0.96 -14.05 0.98
N LEU A 362 -0.81 -13.23 2.02
CA LEU A 362 0.50 -12.69 2.42
C LEU A 362 1.48 -13.80 2.84
N GLN A 363 1.01 -14.83 3.55
CA GLN A 363 1.81 -16.01 3.88
C GLN A 363 2.24 -16.77 2.62
N TYR A 364 1.33 -16.98 1.67
CA TYR A 364 1.66 -17.58 0.38
C TYR A 364 2.72 -16.78 -0.38
N ILE A 365 2.59 -15.45 -0.46
CA ILE A 365 3.59 -14.58 -1.09
C ILE A 365 4.95 -14.72 -0.41
N GLY A 366 4.97 -14.75 0.92
CA GLY A 366 6.21 -14.83 1.69
C GLY A 366 6.90 -16.18 1.62
N SER A 367 6.14 -17.27 1.71
CA SER A 367 6.67 -18.63 1.81
C SER A 367 6.83 -19.33 0.47
N GLN A 368 5.93 -19.09 -0.50
CA GLN A 368 5.91 -19.79 -1.80
C GLN A 368 6.49 -18.93 -2.93
N LEU A 369 6.19 -17.63 -2.94
CA LEU A 369 6.72 -16.72 -3.96
C LEU A 369 8.06 -16.08 -3.57
N GLY A 370 8.54 -16.32 -2.35
CA GLY A 370 9.87 -15.91 -1.89
C GLY A 370 10.01 -14.42 -1.59
N VAL A 371 8.92 -13.68 -1.39
CA VAL A 371 8.96 -12.27 -0.95
C VAL A 371 8.78 -12.23 0.57
N ARG A 372 9.83 -12.61 1.30
CA ARG A 372 9.76 -12.86 2.76
C ARG A 372 9.22 -11.67 3.56
N TYR A 373 9.35 -10.44 3.05
CA TYR A 373 8.81 -9.25 3.69
C TYR A 373 7.30 -9.34 3.95
N ALA A 374 6.55 -10.03 3.09
CA ALA A 374 5.12 -10.26 3.28
C ALA A 374 4.82 -11.00 4.60
N LEU A 375 5.71 -11.89 5.07
CA LEU A 375 5.55 -12.59 6.35
C LEU A 375 5.61 -11.62 7.53
N LEU A 376 6.51 -10.64 7.49
CA LEU A 376 6.61 -9.63 8.55
C LEU A 376 5.31 -8.80 8.65
N LEU A 377 4.69 -8.48 7.51
CA LEU A 377 3.45 -7.71 7.45
C LEU A 377 2.26 -8.46 8.08
N THR A 378 2.27 -9.80 8.09
CA THR A 378 1.22 -10.59 8.76
C THR A 378 1.22 -10.44 10.28
N GLN A 379 2.35 -10.00 10.86
CA GLN A 379 2.52 -9.82 12.30
C GLN A 379 2.11 -8.42 12.76
N LEU A 380 1.81 -7.50 11.84
CA LEU A 380 1.39 -6.15 12.17
C LEU A 380 -0.10 -6.15 12.54
N ASN A 381 -0.41 -5.68 13.75
CA ASN A 381 -1.79 -5.51 14.22
C ASN A 381 -2.22 -4.04 14.15
N ILE A 382 -2.21 -3.49 12.93
CA ILE A 382 -2.62 -2.10 12.67
C ILE A 382 -4.13 -2.07 12.37
N ARG A 383 -4.80 -1.00 12.80
CA ARG A 383 -6.24 -0.75 12.62
C ARG A 383 -6.50 0.70 12.22
N ILE A 384 -6.95 0.91 10.99
CA ILE A 384 -7.16 2.21 10.35
C ILE A 384 -8.63 2.32 9.90
N PRO A 385 -9.32 3.45 10.17
CA PRO A 385 -8.80 4.70 10.75
C PRO A 385 -8.79 4.77 12.29
N SER A 386 -9.31 3.77 13.02
CA SER A 386 -9.50 3.87 14.49
C SER A 386 -8.24 4.24 15.28
N MET A 387 -7.08 3.61 15.02
CA MET A 387 -5.83 3.96 15.72
C MET A 387 -5.34 5.38 15.38
N LEU A 388 -5.61 5.86 14.17
CA LEU A 388 -5.25 7.22 13.77
C LEU A 388 -6.16 8.25 14.45
N ILE A 389 -7.47 7.98 14.50
CA ILE A 389 -8.43 8.84 15.22
C ILE A 389 -8.04 8.94 16.69
N PHE A 390 -7.70 7.82 17.32
CA PHE A 390 -7.25 7.79 18.71
C PHE A 390 -6.02 8.67 18.92
N ARG A 391 -5.00 8.53 18.07
CA ARG A 391 -3.80 9.38 18.11
C ARG A 391 -4.13 10.87 17.95
N ASP A 392 -4.95 11.21 16.95
CA ASP A 392 -5.35 12.59 16.68
C ASP A 392 -6.11 13.20 17.91
N GLY A 393 -6.89 12.38 18.62
CA GLY A 393 -7.57 12.75 19.86
C GLY A 393 -6.64 12.97 21.06
N LEU A 394 -5.59 12.15 21.22
CA LEU A 394 -4.60 12.32 22.30
C LEU A 394 -3.82 13.64 22.18
N ILE A 395 -3.45 14.01 20.94
CA ILE A 395 -2.63 15.21 20.70
C ILE A 395 -3.45 16.49 20.91
N THR A 396 -4.74 16.46 20.58
CA THR A 396 -5.66 17.59 20.78
C THR A 396 -6.11 17.76 22.23
N ARG A 397 -5.87 16.76 23.11
CA ARG A 397 -6.18 16.79 24.54
C ARG A 397 -5.04 16.20 25.39
N PRO A 398 -3.95 16.95 25.64
CA PRO A 398 -2.78 16.42 26.35
C PRO A 398 -3.03 15.95 27.80
N PHE A 399 -4.18 16.26 28.40
CA PHE A 399 -4.48 16.00 29.82
C PHE A 399 -5.81 15.25 30.09
N GLY A 400 -6.38 14.56 29.10
CA GLY A 400 -7.58 13.72 29.33
C GLY A 400 -7.21 12.34 29.87
N ILE A 401 -7.56 12.03 31.11
CA ILE A 401 -7.36 10.71 31.74
C ILE A 401 -8.07 9.61 30.90
N PRO A 402 -7.49 8.41 30.71
CA PRO A 402 -8.08 7.34 29.88
C PRO A 402 -9.48 6.84 30.29
N GLY A 403 -9.99 7.23 31.46
CA GLY A 403 -11.22 6.68 32.05
C GLY A 403 -12.55 7.29 31.55
N ASP A 404 -12.52 8.43 30.85
CA ASP A 404 -13.77 9.12 30.48
C ASP A 404 -14.45 8.56 29.23
N PHE A 405 -13.72 7.86 28.35
CA PHE A 405 -14.32 7.25 27.14
C PHE A 405 -15.17 6.02 27.45
N GLU A 406 -14.78 5.17 28.41
CA GLU A 406 -15.58 4.00 28.84
C GLU A 406 -16.92 4.41 29.45
N ARG A 407 -16.96 5.53 30.19
CA ARG A 407 -18.21 6.07 30.76
C ARG A 407 -19.12 6.72 29.72
N GLN A 408 -18.57 7.22 28.60
CA GLN A 408 -19.36 7.93 27.59
C GLN A 408 -19.94 6.99 26.53
N ALA A 409 -19.29 5.86 26.24
CA ALA A 409 -19.86 4.78 25.42
C ALA A 409 -21.09 4.10 26.09
N SER A 410 -21.21 4.23 27.42
CA SER A 410 -22.27 3.60 28.22
C SER A 410 -23.54 4.45 28.35
N LYS A 411 -23.55 5.71 27.88
CA LYS A 411 -24.71 6.59 27.97
C LYS A 411 -25.38 6.72 26.61
N ALA A 412 -26.45 5.95 26.41
CA ALA A 412 -27.40 6.18 25.32
C ALA A 412 -28.02 7.59 25.49
N SER A 413 -27.52 8.58 24.75
CA SER A 413 -28.15 9.89 24.67
C SER A 413 -29.22 9.91 23.57
N ARG A 414 -30.39 10.43 23.94
CA ARG A 414 -31.62 10.53 23.14
C ARG A 414 -31.38 11.26 21.79
N PRO A 415 -32.12 10.89 20.73
CA PRO A 415 -31.98 11.52 19.43
C PRO A 415 -32.60 12.92 19.41
N THR A 416 -31.86 13.90 18.87
CA THR A 416 -32.39 15.18 18.39
C THR A 416 -32.81 15.04 16.91
N PRO A 417 -33.79 15.81 16.43
CA PRO A 417 -34.57 15.47 15.24
C PRO A 417 -33.76 15.64 13.95
N SER A 418 -33.76 14.59 13.12
CA SER A 418 -33.13 14.54 11.81
C SER A 418 -33.93 15.34 10.76
N PHE A 419 -33.24 16.06 9.88
CA PHE A 419 -33.76 16.36 8.55
C PHE A 419 -33.49 15.18 7.62
N TYR A 420 -34.57 14.67 7.02
CA TYR A 420 -34.66 13.64 5.98
C TYR A 420 -34.16 12.24 6.34
N ALA A 421 -35.10 11.40 6.79
CA ALA A 421 -34.96 9.96 6.79
C ALA A 421 -35.23 9.40 5.37
N SER A 422 -34.34 8.54 4.88
CA SER A 422 -34.64 7.60 3.79
C SER A 422 -34.41 6.19 4.32
N PRO A 423 -35.38 5.27 4.21
CA PRO A 423 -35.23 3.90 4.69
C PRO A 423 -34.51 3.08 3.63
N LEU A 424 -33.57 2.22 4.05
CA LEU A 424 -33.21 0.91 3.48
C LEU A 424 -31.79 0.52 3.97
N VAL A 425 -31.71 -0.05 5.17
CA VAL A 425 -30.64 -0.97 5.57
C VAL A 425 -31.32 -2.12 6.32
N PRO A 426 -31.12 -3.40 5.92
CA PRO A 426 -31.72 -4.54 6.62
C PRO A 426 -31.22 -4.60 8.07
N GLN A 427 -32.16 -4.68 9.02
CA GLN A 427 -31.88 -4.66 10.47
C GLN A 427 -30.91 -5.78 10.93
N HIS A 428 -30.75 -6.84 10.14
CA HIS A 428 -29.87 -7.97 10.44
C HIS A 428 -28.36 -7.60 10.32
N GLU A 429 -27.97 -6.81 9.32
CA GLU A 429 -26.58 -6.36 9.12
C GLU A 429 -26.14 -5.37 10.22
N THR A 430 -27.09 -4.64 10.80
CA THR A 430 -26.81 -3.65 11.86
C THR A 430 -26.50 -4.35 13.19
N ALA A 431 -27.18 -5.46 13.47
CA ALA A 431 -26.96 -6.25 14.68
C ALA A 431 -25.63 -7.04 14.63
N GLU A 432 -25.30 -7.60 13.46
CA GLU A 432 -24.03 -8.31 13.24
C GLU A 432 -22.83 -7.35 13.31
N LYS A 433 -22.97 -6.15 12.72
CA LYS A 433 -21.97 -5.09 12.83
C LYS A 433 -21.79 -4.55 14.26
N ALA A 434 -22.88 -4.38 15.02
CA ALA A 434 -22.79 -3.97 16.42
C ALA A 434 -22.09 -5.02 17.29
N LYS A 435 -22.31 -6.30 16.99
CA LYS A 435 -21.60 -7.41 17.64
C LYS A 435 -20.11 -7.40 17.29
N LEU A 436 -19.76 -7.17 16.01
CA LEU A 436 -18.37 -7.02 15.56
C LEU A 436 -17.68 -5.80 16.18
N ASP A 437 -18.38 -4.68 16.36
CA ASP A 437 -17.84 -3.49 17.02
C ASP A 437 -17.60 -3.75 18.53
N GLN A 438 -18.47 -4.53 19.18
CA GLN A 438 -18.32 -4.94 20.57
C GLN A 438 -17.18 -5.96 20.74
N GLU A 439 -17.03 -6.89 19.80
CA GLU A 439 -15.92 -7.84 19.76
C GLU A 439 -14.59 -7.13 19.46
N ALA A 440 -14.56 -6.16 18.53
CA ALA A 440 -13.41 -5.31 18.24
C ALA A 440 -13.00 -4.47 19.45
N ALA A 441 -13.95 -3.91 20.19
CA ALA A 441 -13.69 -3.23 21.45
C ALA A 441 -13.10 -4.20 22.50
N SER A 442 -13.61 -5.43 22.60
CA SER A 442 -13.08 -6.44 23.53
C SER A 442 -11.66 -6.91 23.17
N VAL A 443 -11.36 -7.04 21.87
CA VAL A 443 -10.03 -7.36 21.34
C VAL A 443 -9.07 -6.21 21.59
N PHE A 444 -9.54 -4.96 21.45
CA PHE A 444 -8.79 -3.76 21.77
C PHE A 444 -8.45 -3.67 23.27
N THR A 445 -9.41 -3.96 24.16
CA THR A 445 -9.17 -4.02 25.61
C THR A 445 -8.22 -5.16 25.99
N LYS A 446 -8.29 -6.32 25.32
CA LYS A 446 -7.32 -7.41 25.51
C LYS A 446 -5.93 -7.06 25.00
N ALA A 447 -5.82 -6.30 23.91
CA ALA A 447 -4.56 -5.79 23.38
C ALA A 447 -3.94 -4.70 24.27
N MET A 448 -4.75 -3.99 25.07
CA MET A 448 -4.30 -3.02 26.06
C MET A 448 -4.02 -3.60 27.46
N LYS A 449 -4.35 -4.86 27.74
CA LYS A 449 -3.84 -5.52 28.95
C LYS A 449 -2.34 -5.75 28.78
N PRO A 450 -1.50 -5.40 29.78
CA PRO A 450 -0.06 -5.55 29.66
C PRO A 450 0.28 -7.05 29.56
N SER A 451 0.45 -7.50 28.32
CA SER A 451 1.03 -8.79 27.97
C SER A 451 2.47 -8.49 27.55
N ASN A 452 3.39 -8.89 28.43
CA ASN A 452 4.85 -8.74 28.40
C ASN A 452 5.49 -8.19 27.10
N ASN A 453 5.97 -6.94 27.21
CA ASN A 453 7.16 -6.33 26.58
C ASN A 453 7.35 -6.33 25.04
N VAL A 454 6.50 -6.97 24.23
CA VAL A 454 6.70 -7.03 22.76
C VAL A 454 5.76 -6.11 21.98
N ASP A 455 4.50 -5.94 22.40
CA ASP A 455 3.49 -5.19 21.63
C ASP A 455 3.52 -3.66 21.87
N GLU A 456 3.91 -3.21 23.06
CA GLU A 456 4.15 -1.77 23.31
C GLU A 456 5.31 -1.24 22.45
N ARG A 457 6.36 -2.04 22.27
CA ARG A 457 7.51 -1.67 21.44
C ARG A 457 7.10 -1.56 19.96
N ARG A 458 6.27 -2.48 19.47
CA ARG A 458 5.76 -2.50 18.08
C ARG A 458 4.85 -1.33 17.75
N THR A 459 3.95 -0.99 18.67
CA THR A 459 3.05 0.17 18.53
C THR A 459 3.83 1.48 18.59
N LYS A 460 4.83 1.57 19.49
CA LYS A 460 5.72 2.73 19.60
C LYS A 460 6.60 2.91 18.35
N THR A 461 7.16 1.84 17.78
CA THR A 461 7.93 1.88 16.52
C THR A 461 7.08 2.35 15.33
N TRP A 462 5.78 2.06 15.31
CA TRP A 462 4.87 2.56 14.27
C TRP A 462 4.42 4.02 14.49
N LEU A 463 4.31 4.47 15.74
CA LEU A 463 4.07 5.89 16.04
C LEU A 463 5.32 6.74 15.75
N GLU A 464 6.52 6.22 16.03
CA GLU A 464 7.82 6.81 15.64
C GLU A 464 7.96 6.90 14.11
N PHE A 465 7.41 5.92 13.36
CA PHE A 465 7.39 5.92 11.89
C PHE A 465 6.64 7.12 11.28
N GLN A 466 5.68 7.72 11.99
CA GLN A 466 5.00 8.94 11.54
C GLN A 466 5.65 10.23 12.06
N HIS A 467 6.66 10.13 12.93
CA HIS A 467 7.32 11.26 13.58
C HIS A 467 8.73 11.58 13.05
N VAL A 468 9.24 10.89 12.02
CA VAL A 468 10.54 11.24 11.42
C VAL A 468 10.42 12.54 10.61
N THR A 469 10.46 13.63 11.35
CA THR A 469 10.70 15.00 10.90
C THR A 469 12.18 15.26 11.18
N THR A 470 12.91 15.62 10.13
CA THR A 470 14.13 16.42 10.11
C THR A 470 14.97 16.45 11.40
N THR A 471 15.96 15.55 11.51
CA THR A 471 17.18 15.83 12.26
C THR A 471 18.37 15.57 11.36
N THR A 472 18.86 16.67 10.78
CA THR A 472 20.27 16.96 10.46
C THR A 472 21.13 15.84 9.87
N ILE A 473 21.33 15.88 8.55
CA ILE A 473 22.65 16.05 7.92
C ILE A 473 22.50 17.08 6.81
#